data_AF-A0A4Y7TT72-F1
#
_entry.id   AF-A0A4Y7TT72-F1
#
_cell.length_a   1.000
_cell.length_b   1.000
_cell.length_c   1.000
_cell.angle_alpha   90.00
_cell.angle_beta   90.00
_cell.angle_gamma   90.00
#
_symmetry.space_group_name_H-M   'P 1'
#
loop_
_entity.id
_entity.type
_entity.pdbx_description
1 polymer ?
#
loop_
_entity_poly.entity_id
_entity_poly.type
_entity_poly.pdbx_seq_one_letter_code
_entity_poly.pdbx_strand_id
1 'polypeptide(L)'
;MRRQPALVGAVVTACLLLLATNSDHWRSISTRGLPTLRWSAPQSELYSNLCGPTSIQNSEDLRLGTRTQPTDLGTTTPSVPYALGSDLKVGAHTWGYSVLDRLYLRNGTFYIVTSDRDSLPTKAEIIHRLGRISTQGDEDDEGSELVKYISPAESRGVLGDFATVISGVSFLILDPPRYLAHFFHYWGEVLLGAWRVYSSLALSSDPSLINSLPFPSRFVFPFVDNGEWRDRADLNGPLMRLAFPDVHIVKSDVWGDWIKTGGTIVFERSVTVNRVSAHKSSLASIWFKMLSSTQNITVPNQFWEPIRKSVSQQLWGYAPQVTNSGRPASTPRLAPNPDATGIYDSLPIVTYISRQTTGRRLIDSHHEELVAALRLLEIEGVCTVRIPVMEKLTLKEQLAEVASSTILLGVHGNGLTHQIFMPPSLRSAVIEMQPPGDYAFDYWMLARNMGHKHFMVQNDTVTTYRPGEWHNGIHIGENFHSNNIPVSGSVVADLIRERLMQMEEKVED
;
A
#
# COMPACT_ATOMS: atom_id res chain seq x y z
N MET A 1 -36.68 -20.48 -38.68
CA MET A 1 -35.82 -21.66 -38.35
C MET A 1 -34.59 -21.12 -37.61
N ARG A 2 -34.57 -21.06 -36.28
CA ARG A 2 -34.04 -22.02 -35.27
C ARG A 2 -32.50 -22.21 -35.25
N ARG A 3 -31.92 -21.85 -34.08
CA ARG A 3 -30.62 -22.23 -33.42
C ARG A 3 -29.35 -21.53 -33.92
N GLN A 4 -28.34 -21.11 -33.13
CA GLN A 4 -28.05 -21.00 -31.67
C GLN A 4 -26.76 -20.12 -31.53
N PRO A 5 -26.43 -19.53 -30.36
CA PRO A 5 -25.23 -18.68 -30.17
C PRO A 5 -24.01 -19.49 -29.69
N ALA A 6 -22.80 -19.13 -30.11
CA ALA A 6 -21.55 -19.80 -29.75
C ALA A 6 -20.63 -18.92 -28.89
N LEU A 7 -20.31 -19.45 -27.70
CA LEU A 7 -19.11 -19.29 -26.87
C LEU A 7 -18.25 -18.01 -27.04
N VAL A 8 -18.43 -17.04 -26.13
CA VAL A 8 -17.40 -16.03 -25.79
C VAL A 8 -17.04 -16.08 -24.29
N GLY A 9 -17.61 -17.00 -23.51
CA GLY A 9 -17.49 -17.00 -22.04
C GLY A 9 -16.37 -17.85 -21.41
N ALA A 10 -15.55 -18.57 -22.18
CA ALA A 10 -14.69 -19.63 -21.61
C ALA A 10 -13.19 -19.29 -21.49
N VAL A 11 -12.72 -18.17 -22.02
CA VAL A 11 -11.27 -17.83 -22.02
C VAL A 11 -10.88 -16.90 -20.88
N VAL A 12 -11.81 -16.18 -20.27
CA VAL A 12 -11.54 -15.28 -19.13
C VAL A 12 -11.36 -16.05 -17.80
N THR A 13 -11.85 -17.28 -17.73
CA THR A 13 -11.90 -18.06 -16.48
C THR A 13 -10.57 -18.76 -16.12
N ALA A 14 -9.67 -18.99 -17.08
CA ALA A 14 -8.44 -19.76 -16.82
C ALA A 14 -7.33 -18.95 -16.12
N CYS A 15 -7.29 -17.61 -16.26
CA CYS A 15 -6.20 -16.81 -15.70
C CYS A 15 -6.31 -16.53 -14.19
N LEU A 16 -7.48 -16.69 -13.57
CA LEU A 16 -7.65 -16.54 -12.12
C LEU A 16 -7.28 -17.79 -11.31
N LEU A 17 -7.20 -18.96 -11.96
CA LEU A 17 -7.02 -20.26 -11.31
C LEU A 17 -5.56 -20.64 -11.01
N LEU A 18 -4.57 -20.01 -11.66
CA LEU A 18 -3.14 -20.33 -11.45
C LEU A 18 -2.49 -19.58 -10.28
N LEU A 19 -3.23 -18.69 -9.59
CA LEU A 19 -2.69 -17.88 -8.49
C LEU A 19 -2.91 -18.45 -7.08
N ALA A 20 -3.52 -19.64 -6.94
CA ALA A 20 -3.92 -20.13 -5.62
C ALA A 20 -3.93 -21.67 -5.46
N THR A 21 -2.91 -22.41 -5.88
CA THR A 21 -2.75 -23.81 -5.43
C THR A 21 -1.28 -24.23 -5.33
N ASN A 22 -0.76 -24.30 -4.11
CA ASN A 22 0.17 -25.36 -3.68
C ASN A 22 0.37 -25.26 -2.16
N SER A 23 -0.53 -25.91 -1.43
CA SER A 23 -0.41 -26.11 0.01
C SER A 23 -0.80 -27.55 0.32
N ASP A 24 0.20 -28.41 0.52
CA ASP A 24 0.04 -29.64 1.30
C ASP A 24 1.39 -30.08 1.85
N HIS A 25 1.57 -29.94 3.16
CA HIS A 25 1.75 -31.09 4.05
C HIS A 25 1.95 -30.66 5.51
N TRP A 26 1.06 -31.18 6.35
CA TRP A 26 1.13 -31.16 7.80
C TRP A 26 2.23 -32.11 8.32
N ARG A 27 2.91 -31.72 9.40
CA ARG A 27 3.20 -32.60 10.54
C ARG A 27 3.58 -31.81 11.80
N SER A 28 3.05 -32.31 12.91
CA SER A 28 3.05 -31.80 14.28
C SER A 28 4.44 -31.63 14.90
N ILE A 29 4.64 -30.58 15.70
CA ILE A 29 5.62 -30.60 16.79
C ILE A 29 4.99 -30.09 18.10
N SER A 30 5.05 -31.01 19.07
CA SER A 30 4.71 -30.95 20.49
C SER A 30 5.19 -29.68 21.22
N THR A 31 4.30 -29.13 22.03
CA THR A 31 4.53 -28.10 23.05
C THR A 31 5.31 -28.65 24.24
N ARG A 32 6.49 -28.07 24.56
CA ARG A 32 7.07 -28.14 25.92
C ARG A 32 7.88 -26.88 26.25
N GLY A 33 7.48 -26.24 27.36
CA GLY A 33 8.36 -25.61 28.35
C GLY A 33 8.86 -24.20 28.06
N LEU A 34 8.14 -23.18 28.56
CA LEU A 34 8.71 -21.86 28.85
C LEU A 34 8.62 -21.60 30.37
N PRO A 35 9.71 -21.18 31.04
CA PRO A 35 9.67 -20.82 32.45
C PRO A 35 9.13 -19.39 32.63
N THR A 36 8.25 -19.25 33.62
CA THR A 36 7.69 -17.99 34.11
C THR A 36 8.76 -17.13 34.78
N LEU A 37 9.13 -16.00 34.17
CA LEU A 37 9.92 -14.95 34.80
C LEU A 37 8.98 -13.93 35.45
N ARG A 38 8.95 -13.92 36.79
CA ARG A 38 8.33 -12.86 37.61
C ARG A 38 9.22 -11.63 37.56
N TRP A 39 8.68 -10.51 37.07
CA TRP A 39 9.26 -9.19 37.24
C TRP A 39 8.73 -8.55 38.52
N SER A 40 9.61 -8.31 39.48
CA SER A 40 9.39 -7.47 40.66
C SER A 40 9.82 -6.05 40.33
N ALA A 41 8.88 -5.10 40.38
CA ALA A 41 9.15 -3.67 40.23
C ALA A 41 9.69 -3.06 41.53
N PRO A 42 10.72 -2.19 41.49
CA PRO A 42 11.00 -1.27 42.58
C PRO A 42 10.23 0.06 42.41
N GLN A 43 9.78 0.57 43.54
CA GLN A 43 9.02 1.82 43.71
C GLN A 43 9.83 3.08 43.37
N SER A 44 9.06 4.07 42.88
CA SER A 44 9.17 5.54 42.98
C SER A 44 10.36 6.16 43.72
N GLU A 45 11.01 7.14 43.08
CA GLU A 45 11.02 8.56 43.48
C GLU A 45 11.93 9.38 42.55
N LEU A 46 11.67 10.70 42.49
CA LEU A 46 12.46 11.78 41.86
C LEU A 46 12.23 12.02 40.36
N TYR A 47 11.40 13.01 40.03
CA TYR A 47 11.81 14.27 39.38
C TYR A 47 10.55 15.14 39.16
N SER A 48 10.09 15.78 40.23
CA SER A 48 9.28 17.00 40.16
C SER A 48 10.24 18.19 40.08
N ASN A 49 10.21 18.94 38.98
CA ASN A 49 10.53 20.38 38.86
C ASN A 49 10.95 20.66 37.43
N LEU A 50 10.01 21.10 36.58
CA LEU A 50 10.25 21.92 35.38
C LEU A 50 8.87 22.33 34.80
N CYS A 51 8.14 23.19 35.51
CA CYS A 51 7.00 23.92 34.97
C CYS A 51 7.18 25.42 35.28
N GLY A 52 7.45 26.21 34.24
CA GLY A 52 7.27 27.66 34.22
C GLY A 52 6.15 28.01 33.22
N PRO A 53 5.36 29.07 33.45
CA PRO A 53 4.09 29.26 32.78
C PRO A 53 4.28 29.91 31.41
N THR A 54 3.75 29.30 30.36
CA THR A 54 3.46 29.99 29.10
C THR A 54 1.97 29.91 28.83
N SER A 55 1.39 31.09 28.68
CA SER A 55 -0.03 31.36 28.48
C SER A 55 -0.56 30.67 27.22
N ILE A 56 -1.35 29.62 27.39
CA ILE A 56 -2.21 29.07 26.35
C ILE A 56 -3.58 29.71 26.54
N GLN A 57 -3.87 30.77 25.78
CA GLN A 57 -5.25 31.20 25.54
C GLN A 57 -5.88 30.25 24.51
N ASN A 58 -7.14 29.90 24.78
CA ASN A 58 -8.05 29.05 24.01
C ASN A 58 -7.86 27.53 24.15
N SER A 59 -8.18 27.03 25.35
CA SER A 59 -8.53 25.63 25.60
C SER A 59 -10.05 25.46 25.58
N GLU A 60 -10.64 25.30 24.40
CA GLU A 60 -11.99 24.70 24.27
C GLU A 60 -11.96 23.24 23.76
N ASP A 61 -10.81 22.70 23.36
CA ASP A 61 -10.71 21.41 22.64
C ASP A 61 -10.25 20.20 23.47
N LEU A 62 -10.48 20.21 24.78
CA LEU A 62 -10.29 19.03 25.64
C LEU A 62 -11.62 18.59 26.27
N ARG A 63 -12.62 18.29 25.44
CA ARG A 63 -13.76 17.46 25.87
C ARG A 63 -13.38 15.99 25.74
N LEU A 64 -12.61 15.48 26.71
CA LEU A 64 -12.52 14.04 26.99
C LEU A 64 -13.89 13.56 27.50
N GLY A 65 -14.77 13.17 26.59
CA GLY A 65 -16.07 12.60 26.92
C GLY A 65 -16.66 11.85 25.73
N THR A 66 -17.58 10.92 25.99
CA THR A 66 -18.32 10.19 24.96
C THR A 66 -19.05 11.20 24.06
N ARG A 67 -18.61 11.33 22.81
CA ARG A 67 -19.22 12.24 21.84
C ARG A 67 -20.38 11.51 21.16
N THR A 68 -21.58 12.04 21.28
CA THR A 68 -22.76 11.61 20.51
C THR A 68 -23.17 12.71 19.54
N GLN A 69 -23.81 12.34 18.44
CA GLN A 69 -24.40 13.30 17.52
C GLN A 69 -25.79 12.86 17.05
N PRO A 70 -26.65 13.79 16.60
CA PRO A 70 -27.91 13.44 15.92
C PRO A 70 -27.68 12.60 14.66
N THR A 71 -28.60 11.69 14.37
CA THR A 71 -28.52 10.78 13.20
C THR A 71 -29.08 11.38 11.91
N ASP A 72 -29.67 12.57 11.96
CA ASP A 72 -30.17 13.32 10.80
C ASP A 72 -29.10 14.18 10.12
N LEU A 73 -27.88 14.20 10.65
CA LEU A 73 -26.75 14.83 9.99
C LEU A 73 -26.31 14.02 8.76
N GLY A 74 -26.38 14.66 7.59
CA GLY A 74 -26.08 14.00 6.32
C GLY A 74 -24.62 13.57 6.16
N THR A 75 -24.40 12.39 5.61
CA THR A 75 -23.10 11.89 5.13
C THR A 75 -22.62 12.74 3.97
N THR A 76 -21.33 13.07 3.94
CA THR A 76 -20.73 13.87 2.85
C THR A 76 -19.44 13.24 2.37
N THR A 77 -19.12 13.40 1.08
CA THR A 77 -17.76 13.16 0.57
C THR A 77 -17.00 14.49 0.58
N PRO A 78 -15.83 14.59 1.21
CA PRO A 78 -15.02 15.80 1.13
C PRO A 78 -14.71 16.19 -0.31
N SER A 79 -14.89 17.47 -0.63
CA SER A 79 -14.67 18.02 -1.97
C SER A 79 -13.22 18.44 -2.14
N VAL A 80 -12.57 17.97 -3.19
CA VAL A 80 -11.15 18.24 -3.51
C VAL A 80 -11.02 18.83 -4.91
N PRO A 81 -9.97 19.64 -5.19
CA PRO A 81 -9.68 20.08 -6.55
C PRO A 81 -9.45 18.88 -7.47
N TYR A 82 -9.99 18.91 -8.69
CA TYR A 82 -9.77 17.85 -9.69
C TYR A 82 -8.29 17.75 -10.09
N ALA A 83 -7.63 18.90 -10.21
CA ALA A 83 -6.19 19.03 -10.42
C ALA A 83 -5.68 20.27 -9.69
N LEU A 84 -4.35 20.36 -9.53
CA LEU A 84 -3.72 21.52 -8.88
C LEU A 84 -4.08 22.82 -9.63
N GLY A 85 -4.63 23.79 -8.90
CA GLY A 85 -5.07 25.07 -9.47
C GLY A 85 -6.39 25.03 -10.26
N SER A 86 -7.09 23.89 -10.31
CA SER A 86 -8.41 23.78 -10.92
C SER A 86 -9.50 24.27 -9.98
N ASP A 87 -10.46 25.05 -10.50
CA ASP A 87 -11.69 25.41 -9.78
C ASP A 87 -12.72 24.27 -9.73
N LEU A 88 -12.59 23.27 -10.62
CA LEU A 88 -13.45 22.09 -10.62
C LEU A 88 -13.15 21.26 -9.38
N LYS A 89 -14.17 21.01 -8.57
CA LYS A 89 -14.06 20.14 -7.41
C LYS A 89 -14.82 18.84 -7.60
N VAL A 90 -14.22 17.75 -7.15
CA VAL A 90 -14.78 16.40 -7.18
C VAL A 90 -14.79 15.82 -5.77
N GLY A 91 -15.56 14.74 -5.55
CA GLY A 91 -15.47 14.01 -4.29
C GLY A 91 -14.15 13.24 -4.20
N ALA A 92 -13.57 13.15 -3.00
CA ALA A 92 -12.45 12.25 -2.70
C ALA A 92 -12.90 10.78 -2.71
N HIS A 93 -13.22 10.25 -3.89
CA HIS A 93 -13.65 8.87 -4.09
C HIS A 93 -13.27 8.33 -5.47
N THR A 94 -13.25 7.01 -5.58
CA THR A 94 -13.28 6.23 -6.82
C THR A 94 -13.86 4.84 -6.51
N TRP A 95 -14.02 4.00 -7.52
CA TRP A 95 -14.46 2.61 -7.36
C TRP A 95 -13.60 1.86 -6.33
N GLY A 96 -14.26 1.37 -5.29
CA GLY A 96 -13.69 0.61 -4.18
C GLY A 96 -12.86 1.41 -3.18
N TYR A 97 -12.74 2.73 -3.33
CA TYR A 97 -12.02 3.61 -2.40
C TYR A 97 -12.77 4.93 -2.21
N SER A 98 -13.42 5.14 -1.06
CA SER A 98 -14.20 6.37 -0.82
C SER A 98 -13.91 6.98 0.53
N VAL A 99 -13.66 8.29 0.56
CA VAL A 99 -13.63 9.09 1.79
C VAL A 99 -15.05 9.59 2.09
N LEU A 100 -15.60 9.19 3.23
CA LEU A 100 -16.95 9.55 3.67
C LEU A 100 -16.89 10.12 5.08
N ASP A 101 -17.42 11.33 5.25
CA ASP A 101 -17.68 11.94 6.55
C ASP A 101 -19.07 11.55 7.02
N ARG A 102 -19.18 11.16 8.30
CA ARG A 102 -20.43 10.70 8.93
C ARG A 102 -21.01 9.46 8.23
N LEU A 103 -20.22 8.39 8.17
CA LEU A 103 -20.71 7.07 7.77
C LEU A 103 -21.29 6.35 8.99
N TYR A 104 -22.58 6.05 8.96
CA TYR A 104 -23.28 5.41 10.08
C TYR A 104 -23.19 3.89 9.97
N LEU A 105 -23.16 3.20 11.10
CA LEU A 105 -23.24 1.74 11.19
C LEU A 105 -24.29 1.37 12.24
N ARG A 106 -25.24 0.52 11.83
CA ARG A 106 -26.23 -0.09 12.73
C ARG A 106 -26.50 -1.53 12.30
N ASN A 107 -26.46 -2.47 13.26
CA ASN A 107 -26.70 -3.89 13.03
C ASN A 107 -25.85 -4.50 11.89
N GLY A 108 -24.62 -4.02 11.70
CA GLY A 108 -23.70 -4.51 10.67
C GLY A 108 -23.93 -3.92 9.27
N THR A 109 -24.92 -3.04 9.11
CA THR A 109 -25.19 -2.32 7.85
C THR A 109 -24.69 -0.89 7.95
N PHE A 110 -23.98 -0.43 6.92
CA PHE A 110 -23.61 0.97 6.77
C PHE A 110 -24.79 1.78 6.22
N TYR A 111 -24.99 2.97 6.75
CA TYR A 111 -26.01 3.91 6.31
C TYR A 111 -25.39 5.22 5.87
N ILE A 112 -25.81 5.67 4.68
CA ILE A 112 -25.47 6.94 4.08
C ILE A 112 -26.72 7.81 4.16
N VAL A 113 -26.66 8.81 5.03
CA VAL A 113 -27.78 9.73 5.26
C VAL A 113 -27.64 10.88 4.28
N THR A 114 -28.56 11.08 3.34
CA THR A 114 -28.45 12.20 2.40
C THR A 114 -29.81 12.61 1.84
N SER A 115 -29.98 13.90 1.55
CA SER A 115 -31.10 14.43 0.76
C SER A 115 -30.81 14.43 -0.74
N ASP A 116 -29.55 14.25 -1.12
CA ASP A 116 -29.07 14.28 -2.49
C ASP A 116 -28.18 13.05 -2.72
N ARG A 117 -28.73 12.06 -3.42
CA ARG A 117 -28.03 10.80 -3.69
C ARG A 117 -27.00 10.95 -4.79
N ASP A 118 -27.20 11.89 -5.70
CA ASP A 118 -26.40 12.00 -6.93
C ASP A 118 -25.06 12.71 -6.68
N SER A 119 -24.93 13.43 -5.56
CA SER A 119 -23.65 14.02 -5.11
C SER A 119 -22.73 13.05 -4.36
N LEU A 120 -23.15 11.80 -4.14
CA LEU A 120 -22.37 10.77 -3.45
C LEU A 120 -22.08 9.59 -4.39
N PRO A 121 -20.97 8.86 -4.18
CA PRO A 121 -20.71 7.63 -4.92
C PRO A 121 -21.87 6.65 -4.74
N THR A 122 -22.14 5.80 -5.72
CA THR A 122 -23.18 4.76 -5.66
C THR A 122 -22.78 3.61 -4.73
N LYS A 123 -23.75 2.76 -4.33
CA LYS A 123 -23.45 1.56 -3.51
C LYS A 123 -22.37 0.68 -4.14
N ALA A 124 -22.48 0.42 -5.43
CA ALA A 124 -21.54 -0.40 -6.19
C ALA A 124 -20.12 0.18 -6.18
N GLU A 125 -20.00 1.50 -6.24
CA GLU A 125 -18.71 2.20 -6.18
C GLU A 125 -18.07 2.12 -4.79
N ILE A 126 -18.86 2.04 -3.72
CA ILE A 126 -18.32 2.02 -2.34
C ILE A 126 -18.02 0.57 -1.90
N ILE A 127 -19.03 -0.31 -1.93
CA ILE A 127 -18.97 -1.64 -1.32
C ILE A 127 -19.80 -2.63 -2.12
N HIS A 128 -19.17 -3.70 -2.60
CA HIS A 128 -19.84 -4.96 -2.94
C HIS A 128 -19.69 -5.97 -1.80
N ARG A 129 -20.62 -6.93 -1.71
CA ARG A 129 -20.58 -7.95 -0.65
C ARG A 129 -19.34 -8.81 -0.80
N LEU A 130 -18.59 -8.91 0.29
CA LEU A 130 -17.51 -9.88 0.45
C LEU A 130 -17.74 -10.56 1.80
N GLY A 131 -18.21 -11.80 1.76
CA GLY A 131 -18.23 -12.63 2.96
C GLY A 131 -16.82 -13.07 3.36
N ARG A 132 -16.69 -13.64 4.55
CA ARG A 132 -15.43 -14.27 5.03
C ARG A 132 -14.93 -15.36 4.07
N ILE A 133 -15.86 -16.04 3.41
CA ILE A 133 -15.63 -17.04 2.36
C ILE A 133 -16.27 -16.44 1.09
N SER A 134 -15.60 -15.53 0.39
CA SER A 134 -16.15 -15.10 -0.90
C SER A 134 -15.95 -16.21 -1.92
N THR A 135 -17.07 -16.81 -2.34
CA THR A 135 -17.13 -17.61 -3.56
C THR A 135 -17.46 -16.70 -4.73
N GLN A 136 -17.19 -17.14 -5.96
CA GLN A 136 -17.41 -16.33 -7.16
C GLN A 136 -18.87 -15.84 -7.33
N GLY A 137 -19.84 -16.51 -6.69
CA GLY A 137 -21.24 -16.07 -6.67
C GLY A 137 -21.57 -14.91 -5.71
N ASP A 138 -20.67 -14.59 -4.77
CA ASP A 138 -20.87 -13.47 -3.83
C ASP A 138 -20.48 -12.10 -4.45
N GLU A 139 -19.73 -12.11 -5.56
CA GLU A 139 -19.19 -10.91 -6.23
C GLU A 139 -20.24 -10.15 -7.09
N ASP A 140 -21.40 -10.78 -7.31
CA ASP A 140 -22.52 -10.27 -8.11
C ASP A 140 -23.56 -9.47 -7.28
N ASP A 141 -23.51 -9.49 -5.95
CA ASP A 141 -24.43 -8.69 -5.10
C ASP A 141 -24.03 -7.20 -5.14
N GLU A 142 -24.95 -6.33 -5.56
CA GLU A 142 -24.80 -4.86 -5.68
C GLU A 142 -24.54 -4.08 -4.37
N GLY A 143 -24.02 -4.75 -3.33
CA GLY A 143 -23.77 -4.13 -2.03
C GLY A 143 -25.06 -3.75 -1.28
N SER A 144 -26.19 -4.28 -1.74
CA SER A 144 -27.52 -3.80 -1.38
C SER A 144 -27.86 -4.02 0.11
N GLU A 145 -27.29 -5.06 0.72
CA GLU A 145 -27.48 -5.43 2.13
C GLU A 145 -26.48 -4.76 3.09
N LEU A 146 -25.27 -4.41 2.61
CA LEU A 146 -24.21 -3.82 3.43
C LEU A 146 -24.25 -2.30 3.48
N VAL A 147 -24.79 -1.63 2.46
CA VAL A 147 -24.92 -0.17 2.40
C VAL A 147 -26.36 0.23 2.07
N LYS A 148 -26.93 1.16 2.84
CA LYS A 148 -28.26 1.72 2.60
C LYS A 148 -28.22 3.24 2.56
N TYR A 149 -28.91 3.81 1.57
CA TYR A 149 -29.19 5.24 1.53
C TYR A 149 -30.50 5.49 2.24
N ILE A 150 -30.53 6.49 3.10
CA ILE A 150 -31.74 6.96 3.77
C ILE A 150 -31.73 8.49 3.77
N SER A 151 -32.91 9.09 3.81
CA SER A 151 -33.03 10.54 3.99
C SER A 151 -32.79 10.95 5.45
N PRO A 152 -32.42 12.22 5.72
CA PRO A 152 -32.41 12.77 7.08
C PRO A 152 -33.75 12.62 7.82
N ALA A 153 -34.87 12.60 7.11
CA ALA A 153 -36.20 12.43 7.71
C ALA A 153 -36.44 10.98 8.17
N GLU A 154 -35.91 10.00 7.45
CA GLU A 154 -36.02 8.58 7.80
C GLU A 154 -35.00 8.16 8.86
N SER A 155 -33.90 8.91 9.00
CA SER A 155 -32.74 8.49 9.79
C SER A 155 -33.07 8.23 11.25
N ARG A 156 -33.89 9.05 11.91
CA ARG A 156 -34.26 8.82 13.32
C ARG A 156 -35.02 7.52 13.53
N GLY A 157 -35.92 7.17 12.61
CA GLY A 157 -36.65 5.89 12.67
C GLY A 157 -35.74 4.68 12.44
N VAL A 158 -34.73 4.81 11.58
CA VAL A 158 -33.83 3.70 11.19
C VAL A 158 -32.58 3.60 12.06
N LEU A 159 -32.07 4.71 12.58
CA LEU A 159 -30.80 4.83 13.31
C LEU A 159 -30.99 5.23 14.79
N GLY A 160 -32.20 5.57 15.23
CA GLY A 160 -32.44 6.15 16.55
C GLY A 160 -32.07 7.63 16.58
N ASP A 161 -32.26 8.29 17.73
CA ASP A 161 -32.08 9.75 17.83
C ASP A 161 -30.62 10.18 17.78
N PHE A 162 -29.71 9.36 18.31
CA PHE A 162 -28.30 9.67 18.45
C PHE A 162 -27.42 8.51 18.04
N ALA A 163 -26.24 8.83 17.51
CA ALA A 163 -25.16 7.89 17.24
C ALA A 163 -23.96 8.19 18.14
N THR A 164 -23.28 7.15 18.59
CA THR A 164 -21.95 7.27 19.23
C THR A 164 -20.91 7.59 18.18
N VAL A 165 -20.19 8.69 18.36
CA VAL A 165 -19.17 9.15 17.42
C VAL A 165 -17.87 8.36 17.63
N ILE A 166 -17.43 7.73 16.56
CA ILE A 166 -16.11 7.14 16.43
C ILE A 166 -15.20 8.22 15.81
N SER A 167 -14.51 8.96 16.69
CA SER A 167 -13.71 10.12 16.30
C SER A 167 -12.45 9.77 15.48
N GLY A 168 -11.95 10.75 14.74
CA GLY A 168 -10.76 10.62 13.92
C GLY A 168 -11.01 9.85 12.62
N VAL A 169 -9.92 9.38 12.01
CA VAL A 169 -9.95 8.77 10.68
C VAL A 169 -9.95 7.25 10.81
N SER A 170 -10.93 6.60 10.17
CA SER A 170 -11.09 5.15 10.20
C SER A 170 -10.92 4.55 8.82
N PHE A 171 -9.89 3.73 8.61
CA PHE A 171 -9.72 2.97 7.37
C PHE A 171 -10.50 1.66 7.51
N LEU A 172 -11.63 1.57 6.79
CA LEU A 172 -12.55 0.44 6.81
C LEU A 172 -12.17 -0.51 5.68
N ILE A 173 -11.39 -1.55 6.00
CA ILE A 173 -10.86 -2.51 5.03
C ILE A 173 -11.82 -3.71 4.97
N LEU A 174 -12.55 -3.82 3.86
CA LEU A 174 -13.62 -4.79 3.66
C LEU A 174 -13.19 -5.99 2.81
N ASP A 175 -11.89 -6.10 2.55
CA ASP A 175 -11.28 -7.23 1.85
C ASP A 175 -11.26 -8.48 2.75
N PRO A 176 -11.45 -9.69 2.17
CA PRO A 176 -11.34 -10.94 2.92
C PRO A 176 -9.87 -11.26 3.26
N PRO A 177 -9.63 -12.10 4.30
CA PRO A 177 -8.29 -12.36 4.80
C PRO A 177 -7.29 -12.87 3.76
N ARG A 178 -7.75 -13.65 2.77
CA ARG A 178 -6.88 -14.24 1.72
C ARG A 178 -6.05 -13.23 0.94
N TYR A 179 -6.55 -12.00 0.76
CA TYR A 179 -5.79 -10.93 0.11
C TYR A 179 -4.95 -10.15 1.11
N LEU A 180 -5.44 -9.97 2.33
CA LEU A 180 -4.75 -9.22 3.37
C LEU A 180 -3.49 -9.93 3.88
N ALA A 181 -3.49 -11.27 3.91
CA ALA A 181 -2.35 -12.13 4.26
C ALA A 181 -1.24 -12.17 3.18
N HIS A 182 -1.19 -11.20 2.28
CA HIS A 182 -0.19 -11.13 1.22
C HIS A 182 0.40 -9.72 1.13
N PHE A 183 1.72 -9.61 1.28
CA PHE A 183 2.43 -8.32 1.42
C PHE A 183 2.10 -7.33 0.30
N PHE A 184 2.18 -7.76 -0.97
CA PHE A 184 1.84 -6.91 -2.11
C PHE A 184 0.38 -6.46 -2.11
N HIS A 185 -0.56 -7.37 -1.85
CA HIS A 185 -1.99 -7.03 -1.90
C HIS A 185 -2.37 -6.07 -0.78
N TYR A 186 -1.78 -6.25 0.41
CA TYR A 186 -2.05 -5.36 1.55
C TYR A 186 -1.37 -4.00 1.39
N TRP A 187 -0.06 -3.93 1.17
CA TRP A 187 0.67 -2.66 1.09
C TRP A 187 0.53 -1.98 -0.26
N GLY A 188 0.70 -2.75 -1.34
CA GLY A 188 0.75 -2.25 -2.71
C GLY A 188 -0.61 -1.95 -3.33
N GLU A 189 -1.70 -2.50 -2.79
CA GLU A 189 -3.04 -2.25 -3.33
C GLU A 189 -4.01 -1.65 -2.30
N VAL A 190 -4.21 -2.32 -1.17
CA VAL A 190 -5.19 -1.89 -0.15
C VAL A 190 -4.75 -0.58 0.50
N LEU A 191 -3.57 -0.56 1.11
CA LEU A 191 -3.08 0.61 1.84
C LEU A 191 -2.66 1.73 0.88
N LEU A 192 -1.92 1.41 -0.19
CA LEU A 192 -1.52 2.40 -1.18
C LEU A 192 -2.73 3.11 -1.80
N GLY A 193 -3.77 2.36 -2.20
CA GLY A 193 -4.98 2.94 -2.78
C GLY A 193 -5.74 3.81 -1.79
N ALA A 194 -5.94 3.31 -0.56
CA ALA A 194 -6.63 4.05 0.49
C ALA A 194 -5.91 5.36 0.84
N TRP A 195 -4.59 5.29 1.03
CA TRP A 195 -3.77 6.46 1.34
C TRP A 195 -3.71 7.43 0.16
N ARG A 196 -3.67 6.94 -1.07
CA ARG A 196 -3.72 7.78 -2.27
C ARG A 196 -5.01 8.59 -2.33
N VAL A 197 -6.18 7.95 -2.24
CA VAL A 197 -7.47 8.67 -2.25
C VAL A 197 -7.56 9.65 -1.09
N TYR A 198 -7.15 9.24 0.10
CA TYR A 198 -7.16 10.09 1.29
C TYR A 198 -6.22 11.30 1.18
N SER A 199 -5.07 11.13 0.53
CA SER A 199 -4.08 12.21 0.31
C SER A 199 -4.58 13.30 -0.64
N SER A 200 -5.58 13.03 -1.47
CA SER A 200 -6.21 14.07 -2.32
C SER A 200 -6.79 15.24 -1.51
N LEU A 201 -7.14 15.01 -0.24
CA LEU A 201 -7.59 16.05 0.69
C LEU A 201 -6.53 17.12 0.97
N ALA A 202 -5.26 16.79 0.75
CA ALA A 202 -4.12 17.68 0.91
C ALA A 202 -3.60 18.22 -0.44
N LEU A 203 -4.33 18.04 -1.54
CA LEU A 203 -3.95 18.57 -2.85
C LEU A 203 -3.95 20.10 -2.83
N SER A 204 -2.75 20.67 -2.83
CA SER A 204 -2.50 22.11 -2.71
C SER A 204 -1.19 22.48 -3.40
N SER A 205 -1.01 23.78 -3.66
CA SER A 205 0.27 24.34 -4.11
C SER A 205 1.32 24.35 -3.01
N ASP A 206 0.90 24.27 -1.74
CA ASP A 206 1.78 24.05 -0.60
C ASP A 206 2.04 22.54 -0.42
N PRO A 207 3.25 22.04 -0.73
CA PRO A 207 3.57 20.62 -0.62
C PRO A 207 3.66 20.15 0.84
N SER A 208 3.73 21.07 1.82
CA SER A 208 3.81 20.71 3.23
C SER A 208 2.47 20.23 3.80
N LEU A 209 1.35 20.56 3.14
CA LEU A 209 -0.01 20.25 3.58
C LEU A 209 -0.27 18.74 3.71
N ILE A 210 0.44 17.90 2.97
CA ILE A 210 0.34 16.44 3.14
C ILE A 210 0.73 15.99 4.55
N ASN A 211 1.63 16.72 5.22
CA ASN A 211 2.08 16.39 6.58
C ASN A 211 1.06 16.84 7.65
N SER A 212 0.09 17.70 7.31
CA SER A 212 -1.00 18.05 8.24
C SER A 212 -2.18 17.08 8.17
N LEU A 213 -2.20 16.18 7.18
CA LEU A 213 -3.23 15.17 7.07
C LEU A 213 -3.03 14.13 8.19
N PRO A 214 -4.01 13.93 9.10
CA PRO A 214 -3.82 13.04 10.23
C PRO A 214 -3.70 11.59 9.77
N PHE A 215 -2.81 10.82 10.42
CA PHE A 215 -2.81 9.37 10.23
C PHE A 215 -4.11 8.74 10.70
N PRO A 216 -4.49 7.58 10.15
CA PRO A 216 -5.64 6.83 10.62
C PRO A 216 -5.53 6.56 12.11
N SER A 217 -6.58 6.89 12.86
CA SER A 217 -6.70 6.51 14.26
C SER A 217 -6.97 5.01 14.39
N ARG A 218 -7.54 4.40 13.34
CA ARG A 218 -7.84 2.97 13.31
C ARG A 218 -7.88 2.38 11.91
N PHE A 219 -7.47 1.12 11.80
CA PHE A 219 -7.83 0.22 10.71
C PHE A 219 -8.88 -0.76 11.24
N VAL A 220 -9.98 -0.91 10.53
CA VAL A 220 -11.08 -1.82 10.87
C VAL A 220 -11.14 -2.92 9.82
N PHE A 221 -11.09 -4.16 10.28
CA PHE A 221 -11.15 -5.37 9.45
C PHE A 221 -12.35 -6.23 9.89
N PRO A 222 -13.57 -5.95 9.40
CA PRO A 222 -14.79 -6.60 9.88
C PRO A 222 -14.82 -8.12 9.70
N PHE A 223 -14.13 -8.62 8.67
CA PHE A 223 -14.18 -10.03 8.24
C PHE A 223 -12.91 -10.82 8.56
N VAL A 224 -12.08 -10.30 9.45
CA VAL A 224 -10.75 -10.84 9.76
C VAL A 224 -10.66 -11.13 11.24
N ASP A 225 -10.31 -12.38 11.58
CA ASP A 225 -10.04 -12.81 12.95
C ASP A 225 -8.56 -12.58 13.32
N ASN A 226 -8.17 -13.02 14.52
CA ASN A 226 -6.82 -12.84 15.04
C ASN A 226 -5.76 -13.46 14.14
N GLY A 227 -4.94 -12.58 13.53
CA GLY A 227 -3.75 -12.97 12.77
C GLY A 227 -3.99 -13.25 11.29
N GLU A 228 -5.24 -13.34 10.82
CA GLU A 228 -5.53 -13.75 9.43
C GLU A 228 -5.10 -12.71 8.36
N TRP A 229 -4.71 -11.50 8.76
CA TRP A 229 -4.15 -10.47 7.87
C TRP A 229 -2.62 -10.42 7.85
N ARG A 230 -1.96 -11.20 8.72
CA ARG A 230 -0.50 -11.27 8.75
C ARG A 230 -0.02 -12.14 7.60
N ASP A 231 0.93 -11.62 6.83
CA ASP A 231 1.48 -12.33 5.70
C ASP A 231 2.51 -13.38 6.13
N ARG A 232 2.78 -14.32 5.22
CA ARG A 232 3.73 -15.41 5.46
C ARG A 232 5.17 -14.93 5.73
N ALA A 233 5.56 -13.76 5.21
CA ALA A 233 6.87 -13.19 5.45
C ALA A 233 6.94 -12.39 6.77
N ASP A 234 5.83 -12.30 7.51
CA ASP A 234 5.67 -11.56 8.77
C ASP A 234 6.09 -10.08 8.67
N LEU A 235 5.79 -9.44 7.54
CA LEU A 235 6.12 -8.04 7.28
C LEU A 235 4.98 -7.10 7.68
N ASN A 236 3.72 -7.47 7.38
CA ASN A 236 2.53 -6.65 7.56
C ASN A 236 2.40 -6.12 8.99
N GLY A 237 2.51 -7.02 9.98
CA GLY A 237 2.32 -6.66 11.38
C GLY A 237 3.34 -5.64 11.89
N PRO A 238 4.65 -5.98 11.85
CA PRO A 238 5.71 -5.05 12.22
C PRO A 238 5.69 -3.74 11.43
N LEU A 239 5.49 -3.78 10.10
CA LEU A 239 5.45 -2.57 9.29
C LEU A 239 4.29 -1.64 9.66
N MET A 240 3.12 -2.19 10.01
CA MET A 240 2.00 -1.38 10.48
C MET A 240 2.32 -0.65 11.79
N ARG A 241 3.12 -1.27 12.68
CA ARG A 241 3.57 -0.64 13.93
C ARG A 241 4.63 0.45 13.70
N LEU A 242 5.40 0.33 12.62
CA LEU A 242 6.38 1.34 12.23
C LEU A 242 5.71 2.52 11.50
N ALA A 243 4.77 2.24 10.59
CA ALA A 243 4.10 3.26 9.79
C ALA A 243 3.03 4.03 10.55
N PHE A 244 2.34 3.38 11.49
CA PHE A 244 1.27 3.99 12.27
C PHE A 244 1.37 3.54 13.74
N PRO A 245 2.31 4.11 14.54
CA PRO A 245 2.60 3.62 15.89
C PRO A 245 1.39 3.61 16.84
N ASP A 246 0.53 4.63 16.73
CA ASP A 246 -0.62 4.81 17.62
C ASP A 246 -1.92 4.20 17.08
N VAL A 247 -1.87 3.45 15.97
CA VAL A 247 -3.08 2.99 15.31
C VAL A 247 -3.72 1.80 16.02
N HIS A 248 -5.04 1.87 16.19
CA HIS A 248 -5.83 0.73 16.63
C HIS A 248 -6.14 -0.19 15.44
N ILE A 249 -5.84 -1.48 15.59
CA ILE A 249 -6.24 -2.51 14.64
C ILE A 249 -7.47 -3.23 15.21
N VAL A 250 -8.63 -2.84 14.70
CA VAL A 250 -9.96 -3.36 15.07
C VAL A 250 -10.29 -4.52 14.13
N LYS A 251 -10.73 -5.65 14.68
CA LYS A 251 -11.02 -6.89 13.95
C LYS A 251 -12.49 -7.28 14.12
N SER A 252 -12.83 -8.47 13.64
CA SER A 252 -14.18 -9.05 13.68
C SER A 252 -14.79 -9.12 15.08
N ASP A 253 -13.99 -9.28 16.14
CA ASP A 253 -14.43 -9.34 17.52
C ASP A 253 -15.02 -8.00 18.00
N VAL A 254 -14.23 -6.93 17.92
CA VAL A 254 -14.66 -5.57 18.30
C VAL A 254 -15.75 -5.06 17.36
N TRP A 255 -15.66 -5.38 16.07
CA TRP A 255 -16.74 -5.12 15.11
C TRP A 255 -18.05 -5.79 15.52
N GLY A 256 -17.98 -7.07 15.93
CA GLY A 256 -19.11 -7.82 16.45
C GLY A 256 -19.68 -7.20 17.72
N ASP A 257 -18.85 -6.63 18.58
CA ASP A 257 -19.32 -5.93 19.78
C ASP A 257 -20.07 -4.65 19.43
N TRP A 258 -19.60 -3.84 18.46
CA TRP A 258 -20.38 -2.70 17.96
C TRP A 258 -21.77 -3.11 17.48
N ILE A 259 -21.89 -4.23 16.77
CA ILE A 259 -23.18 -4.78 16.34
C ILE A 259 -24.04 -5.19 17.54
N LYS A 260 -23.48 -5.92 18.51
CA LYS A 260 -24.19 -6.43 19.68
C LYS A 260 -24.74 -5.34 20.58
N THR A 261 -24.10 -4.16 20.64
CA THR A 261 -24.61 -3.04 21.45
C THR A 261 -26.02 -2.61 21.04
N GLY A 262 -26.44 -2.88 19.79
CA GLY A 262 -27.74 -2.48 19.24
C GLY A 262 -27.91 -0.98 19.01
N GLY A 263 -26.92 -0.17 19.41
CA GLY A 263 -26.86 1.27 19.14
C GLY A 263 -26.32 1.58 17.74
N THR A 264 -26.50 2.83 17.32
CA THR A 264 -25.87 3.34 16.11
C THR A 264 -24.52 3.95 16.45
N ILE A 265 -23.51 3.62 15.66
CA ILE A 265 -22.24 4.34 15.68
C ILE A 265 -22.09 5.15 14.40
N VAL A 266 -21.29 6.21 14.44
CA VAL A 266 -20.96 7.01 13.27
C VAL A 266 -19.46 7.28 13.23
N PHE A 267 -18.84 6.95 12.10
CA PHE A 267 -17.45 7.29 11.85
C PHE A 267 -17.36 8.76 11.47
N GLU A 268 -16.59 9.54 12.21
CA GLU A 268 -16.39 10.97 11.94
C GLU A 268 -15.86 11.17 10.51
N ARG A 269 -14.77 10.48 10.17
CA ARG A 269 -14.29 10.28 8.81
C ARG A 269 -13.90 8.82 8.58
N SER A 270 -14.33 8.29 7.46
CA SER A 270 -14.00 6.93 7.03
C SER A 270 -13.35 6.92 5.65
N VAL A 271 -12.40 6.00 5.46
CA VAL A 271 -11.86 5.63 4.15
C VAL A 271 -12.26 4.19 3.93
N THR A 272 -13.25 3.96 3.07
CA THR A 272 -13.72 2.61 2.74
C THR A 272 -12.83 2.00 1.66
N VAL A 273 -12.50 0.72 1.82
CA VAL A 273 -11.71 -0.05 0.84
C VAL A 273 -12.42 -1.36 0.54
N ASN A 274 -12.75 -1.60 -0.73
CA ASN A 274 -13.39 -2.83 -1.19
C ASN A 274 -12.84 -3.27 -2.55
N ARG A 275 -12.14 -4.40 -2.57
CA ARG A 275 -11.52 -4.95 -3.78
C ARG A 275 -12.50 -5.30 -4.89
N VAL A 276 -13.70 -5.80 -4.59
CA VAL A 276 -14.66 -6.18 -5.63
C VAL A 276 -15.17 -4.93 -6.34
N SER A 277 -15.57 -3.91 -5.59
CA SER A 277 -15.91 -2.59 -6.15
C SER A 277 -14.77 -2.02 -6.98
N ALA A 278 -13.53 -2.06 -6.48
CA ALA A 278 -12.39 -1.55 -7.22
C ALA A 278 -12.17 -2.23 -8.58
N HIS A 279 -12.40 -3.55 -8.67
CA HIS A 279 -12.30 -4.30 -9.93
C HIS A 279 -13.44 -4.04 -10.92
N LYS A 280 -14.52 -3.36 -10.52
CA LYS A 280 -15.59 -2.93 -11.43
C LYS A 280 -15.29 -1.60 -12.13
N SER A 281 -14.22 -0.91 -11.73
CA SER A 281 -13.71 0.24 -12.49
C SER A 281 -13.38 -0.15 -13.92
N SER A 282 -13.65 0.73 -14.89
CA SER A 282 -13.22 0.55 -16.28
C SER A 282 -11.71 0.36 -16.40
N LEU A 283 -10.92 0.98 -15.52
CA LEU A 283 -9.46 0.87 -15.48
C LEU A 283 -8.98 -0.52 -15.01
N ALA A 284 -9.81 -1.24 -14.25
CA ALA A 284 -9.47 -2.59 -13.81
C ALA A 284 -9.42 -3.59 -14.97
N SER A 285 -10.17 -3.36 -16.04
CA SER A 285 -10.09 -4.17 -17.26
C SER A 285 -8.79 -3.95 -18.06
N ILE A 286 -8.07 -2.86 -17.78
CA ILE A 286 -6.79 -2.53 -18.40
C ILE A 286 -5.65 -3.14 -17.57
N TRP A 287 -5.64 -2.87 -16.27
CA TRP A 287 -4.50 -3.20 -15.39
C TRP A 287 -4.70 -4.44 -14.52
N PHE A 288 -5.94 -4.96 -14.41
CA PHE A 288 -6.29 -6.17 -13.64
C PHE A 288 -5.89 -6.12 -12.15
N LYS A 289 -5.93 -4.92 -11.55
CA LYS A 289 -5.58 -4.69 -10.14
C LYS A 289 -6.58 -3.77 -9.49
N MET A 290 -6.79 -3.90 -8.18
CA MET A 290 -7.73 -3.01 -7.48
C MET A 290 -7.20 -1.57 -7.43
N LEU A 291 -5.88 -1.37 -7.39
CA LEU A 291 -5.27 -0.04 -7.37
C LEU A 291 -5.57 0.76 -8.67
N SER A 292 -5.98 0.11 -9.75
CA SER A 292 -6.30 0.71 -11.05
C SER A 292 -7.23 1.92 -10.95
N SER A 293 -8.30 1.81 -10.17
CA SER A 293 -9.34 2.84 -10.05
C SER A 293 -8.79 4.16 -9.48
N THR A 294 -7.66 4.10 -8.77
CA THR A 294 -7.03 5.25 -8.12
C THR A 294 -6.05 6.02 -9.02
N GLN A 295 -5.69 5.47 -10.20
CA GLN A 295 -4.66 6.09 -11.05
C GLN A 295 -5.11 7.41 -11.68
N ASN A 296 -6.42 7.64 -11.82
CA ASN A 296 -6.97 8.90 -12.33
C ASN A 296 -7.17 9.98 -11.25
N ILE A 297 -6.93 9.67 -9.98
CA ILE A 297 -7.06 10.65 -8.90
C ILE A 297 -5.79 11.49 -8.86
N THR A 298 -5.93 12.82 -8.92
CA THR A 298 -4.81 13.74 -8.67
C THR A 298 -4.53 13.80 -7.17
N VAL A 299 -3.25 13.67 -6.79
CA VAL A 299 -2.79 13.71 -5.39
C VAL A 299 -1.54 14.58 -5.27
N PRO A 300 -1.20 15.06 -4.07
CA PRO A 300 0.07 15.74 -3.84
C PRO A 300 1.27 14.94 -4.34
N ASN A 301 2.28 15.65 -4.84
CA ASN A 301 3.58 15.04 -5.09
C ASN A 301 4.11 14.42 -3.79
N GLN A 302 4.74 13.25 -3.90
CA GLN A 302 5.28 12.52 -2.75
C GLN A 302 4.21 12.22 -1.67
N PHE A 303 2.95 11.98 -2.05
CA PHE A 303 1.87 11.68 -1.10
C PHE A 303 2.18 10.52 -0.13
N TRP A 304 3.07 9.59 -0.51
CA TRP A 304 3.50 8.47 0.32
C TRP A 304 4.56 8.83 1.38
N GLU A 305 5.17 10.01 1.27
CA GLU A 305 6.30 10.43 2.10
C GLU A 305 6.01 10.45 3.61
N PRO A 306 4.83 10.84 4.11
CA PRO A 306 4.53 10.74 5.55
C PRO A 306 4.69 9.31 6.09
N ILE A 307 4.23 8.30 5.35
CA ILE A 307 4.34 6.89 5.75
C ILE A 307 5.81 6.47 5.74
N ARG A 308 6.54 6.80 4.67
CA ARG A 308 7.98 6.50 4.56
C ARG A 308 8.78 7.14 5.70
N LYS A 309 8.49 8.40 6.03
CA LYS A 309 9.09 9.13 7.14
C LYS A 309 8.77 8.48 8.47
N SER A 310 7.52 8.10 8.72
CA SER A 310 7.12 7.43 9.96
C SER A 310 7.92 6.15 10.20
N VAL A 311 7.98 5.27 9.18
CA VAL A 311 8.76 4.02 9.26
C VAL A 311 10.25 4.31 9.51
N SER A 312 10.83 5.23 8.75
CA SER A 312 12.26 5.54 8.83
C SER A 312 12.65 6.20 10.14
N GLN A 313 11.82 7.13 10.63
CA GLN A 313 12.01 7.81 11.90
C GLN A 313 12.03 6.83 13.07
N GLN A 314 11.15 5.82 13.06
CA GLN A 314 11.10 4.80 14.10
C GLN A 314 12.32 3.87 14.10
N LEU A 315 12.91 3.61 12.92
CA LEU A 315 14.06 2.70 12.79
C LEU A 315 15.41 3.39 13.00
N TRP A 316 15.54 4.63 12.55
CA TRP A 316 16.82 5.34 12.43
C TRP A 316 16.82 6.76 12.99
N GLY A 317 15.67 7.33 13.36
CA GLY A 317 15.56 8.70 13.87
C GLY A 317 15.62 9.80 12.80
N TYR A 318 15.61 9.42 11.52
CA TYR A 318 15.53 10.31 10.36
C TYR A 318 14.98 9.56 9.16
N ALA A 319 14.60 10.29 8.10
CA ALA A 319 14.24 9.73 6.81
C ALA A 319 15.44 9.77 5.85
N PRO A 320 15.89 8.62 5.32
CA PRO A 320 16.89 8.55 4.25
C PRO A 320 16.49 9.35 3.02
N GLN A 321 17.48 9.95 2.36
CA GLN A 321 17.27 10.75 1.16
C GLN A 321 18.33 10.43 0.09
N VAL A 322 17.92 10.57 -1.16
CA VAL A 322 18.76 10.44 -2.35
C VAL A 322 18.69 11.75 -3.13
N THR A 323 19.83 12.27 -3.56
CA THR A 323 19.92 13.50 -4.36
C THR A 323 19.40 13.28 -5.78
N ASN A 324 19.18 14.37 -6.52
CA ASN A 324 18.85 14.34 -7.95
C ASN A 324 19.95 13.71 -8.83
N SER A 325 21.19 13.67 -8.34
CA SER A 325 22.29 12.93 -8.98
C SER A 325 22.31 11.44 -8.60
N GLY A 326 21.32 10.97 -7.84
CA GLY A 326 21.19 9.59 -7.42
C GLY A 326 22.12 9.21 -6.27
N ARG A 327 22.81 10.17 -5.65
CA ARG A 327 23.76 9.90 -4.57
C ARG A 327 23.02 9.90 -3.22
N PRO A 328 23.38 9.03 -2.28
CA PRO A 328 22.79 9.08 -0.96
C PRO A 328 23.14 10.40 -0.25
N ALA A 329 22.12 11.13 0.21
CA ALA A 329 22.31 12.30 1.08
C ALA A 329 22.30 11.88 2.56
N SER A 330 21.52 10.85 2.88
CA SER A 330 21.50 10.20 4.19
C SER A 330 21.15 8.72 4.00
N THR A 331 22.05 7.81 4.35
CA THR A 331 21.79 6.36 4.30
C THR A 331 21.45 5.82 5.69
N PRO A 332 20.58 4.81 5.80
CA PRO A 332 20.47 3.97 7.00
C PRO A 332 21.83 3.43 7.43
N ARG A 333 22.22 3.68 8.68
CA ARG A 333 23.37 3.01 9.29
C ARG A 333 22.94 1.66 9.85
N LEU A 334 23.40 0.57 9.23
CA LEU A 334 23.15 -0.81 9.66
C LEU A 334 23.96 -1.17 10.92
N ALA A 335 25.14 -0.56 11.10
CA ALA A 335 25.95 -0.57 12.32
C ALA A 335 26.89 0.65 12.32
N PRO A 336 27.39 1.14 13.47
CA PRO A 336 28.53 2.06 13.48
C PRO A 336 29.77 1.31 12.98
N ASN A 337 30.16 1.54 11.73
CA ASN A 337 31.46 1.10 11.22
C ASN A 337 32.46 2.26 11.42
N PRO A 338 33.44 2.14 12.33
CA PRO A 338 34.45 3.17 12.55
C PRO A 338 35.36 3.40 11.34
N ASP A 339 35.41 2.45 10.40
CA ASP A 339 36.35 2.41 9.28
C ASP A 339 35.70 2.74 7.92
N ALA A 340 34.46 3.26 7.91
CA ALA A 340 33.79 3.69 6.67
C ALA A 340 34.45 4.97 6.13
N THR A 341 35.52 4.79 5.36
CA THR A 341 36.25 5.85 4.66
C THR A 341 35.42 6.35 3.46
N GLY A 342 34.44 7.23 3.74
CA GLY A 342 33.83 8.34 2.97
C GLY A 342 33.69 8.37 1.43
N ILE A 343 34.24 7.46 0.64
CA ILE A 343 34.22 7.52 -0.84
C ILE A 343 33.05 6.68 -1.40
N TYR A 344 32.82 5.47 -0.89
CA TYR A 344 31.70 4.59 -1.29
C TYR A 344 30.33 5.07 -0.80
N ASP A 345 30.31 5.93 0.23
CA ASP A 345 29.09 6.59 0.72
C ASP A 345 28.61 7.72 -0.21
N SER A 346 29.39 8.06 -1.24
CA SER A 346 29.07 9.14 -2.18
C SER A 346 28.49 8.66 -3.52
N LEU A 347 28.60 7.36 -3.85
CA LEU A 347 28.12 6.82 -5.13
C LEU A 347 26.64 6.41 -5.04
N PRO A 348 25.89 6.45 -6.16
CA PRO A 348 24.57 5.84 -6.22
C PRO A 348 24.60 4.37 -5.81
N ILE A 349 23.55 3.90 -5.14
CA ILE A 349 23.45 2.51 -4.67
C ILE A 349 22.51 1.74 -5.59
N VAL A 350 23.01 0.65 -6.16
CA VAL A 350 22.24 -0.29 -6.98
C VAL A 350 22.04 -1.57 -6.18
N THR A 351 20.78 -1.90 -5.91
CA THR A 351 20.41 -3.05 -5.09
C THR A 351 19.70 -4.10 -5.95
N TYR A 352 20.35 -5.23 -6.16
CA TYR A 352 19.76 -6.40 -6.82
C TYR A 352 19.19 -7.37 -5.78
N ILE A 353 17.86 -7.44 -5.66
CA ILE A 353 17.19 -8.43 -4.82
C ILE A 353 17.36 -9.82 -5.46
N SER A 354 18.31 -10.59 -4.93
CA SER A 354 18.56 -11.95 -5.39
C SER A 354 17.48 -12.90 -4.90
N ARG A 355 16.91 -13.64 -5.85
CA ARG A 355 15.87 -14.66 -5.61
C ARG A 355 16.34 -16.08 -5.90
N GLN A 356 17.66 -16.29 -6.08
CA GLN A 356 18.20 -17.61 -6.48
C GLN A 356 17.94 -18.72 -5.45
N THR A 357 17.55 -18.37 -4.22
CA THR A 357 17.15 -19.34 -3.18
C THR A 357 15.66 -19.69 -3.19
N THR A 358 14.87 -19.13 -4.13
CA THR A 358 13.41 -19.28 -4.20
C THR A 358 12.96 -19.96 -5.49
N GLY A 359 11.67 -20.32 -5.58
CA GLY A 359 11.10 -21.00 -6.74
C GLY A 359 10.97 -20.15 -8.00
N ARG A 360 10.86 -18.81 -7.86
CA ARG A 360 10.80 -17.88 -8.99
C ARG A 360 12.10 -17.10 -9.08
N ARG A 361 12.92 -17.41 -10.08
CA ARG A 361 14.31 -16.97 -10.14
C ARG A 361 14.86 -16.94 -11.57
N LEU A 362 16.02 -16.32 -11.72
CA LEU A 362 16.73 -16.31 -13.00
C LEU A 362 17.36 -17.67 -13.29
N ILE A 363 17.63 -17.91 -14.56
CA ILE A 363 18.54 -18.98 -15.01
C ILE A 363 19.89 -18.79 -14.30
N ASP A 364 20.47 -19.85 -13.73
CA ASP A 364 21.66 -19.73 -12.88
C ASP A 364 22.85 -19.09 -13.62
N SER A 365 23.12 -19.47 -14.87
CA SER A 365 24.18 -18.84 -15.67
C SER A 365 23.91 -17.37 -15.99
N HIS A 366 22.65 -16.99 -16.24
CA HIS A 366 22.26 -15.60 -16.49
C HIS A 366 22.34 -14.76 -15.19
N HIS A 367 22.05 -15.38 -14.03
CA HIS A 367 22.27 -14.75 -12.74
C HIS A 367 23.76 -14.46 -12.51
N GLU A 368 24.63 -15.43 -12.76
CA GLU A 368 26.08 -15.25 -12.64
C GLU A 368 26.59 -14.14 -13.57
N GLU A 369 26.12 -14.12 -14.82
CA GLU A 369 26.42 -13.06 -15.79
C GLU A 369 25.97 -11.68 -15.29
N LEU A 370 24.72 -11.57 -14.81
CA LEU A 370 24.20 -10.33 -14.23
C LEU A 370 25.04 -9.86 -13.04
N VAL A 371 25.37 -10.76 -12.11
CA VAL A 371 26.22 -10.43 -10.96
C VAL A 371 27.58 -9.91 -11.41
N ALA A 372 28.21 -10.57 -12.39
CA ALA A 372 29.50 -10.14 -12.93
C ALA A 372 29.40 -8.74 -13.58
N ALA A 373 28.35 -8.49 -14.37
CA ALA A 373 28.13 -7.20 -15.03
C ALA A 373 27.88 -6.07 -14.02
N LEU A 374 27.10 -6.33 -12.96
CA LEU A 374 26.88 -5.36 -11.88
C LEU A 374 28.18 -5.06 -11.13
N ARG A 375 28.97 -6.10 -10.80
CA ARG A 375 30.27 -5.89 -10.12
C ARG A 375 31.26 -5.12 -10.98
N LEU A 376 31.18 -5.22 -12.30
CA LEU A 376 31.99 -4.40 -13.20
C LEU A 376 31.65 -2.90 -13.07
N LEU A 377 30.37 -2.54 -12.96
CA LEU A 377 29.96 -1.14 -12.71
C LEU A 377 30.55 -0.59 -11.40
N GLU A 378 30.65 -1.43 -10.38
CA GLU A 378 31.26 -1.06 -9.10
C GLU A 378 32.77 -0.85 -9.21
N ILE A 379 33.48 -1.74 -9.93
CA ILE A 379 34.92 -1.60 -10.23
C ILE A 379 35.19 -0.32 -11.03
N GLU A 380 34.31 0.02 -11.97
CA GLU A 380 34.38 1.25 -12.78
C GLU A 380 34.04 2.52 -11.98
N GLY A 381 33.58 2.40 -10.72
CA GLY A 381 33.20 3.53 -9.88
C GLY A 381 31.88 4.20 -10.29
N VAL A 382 31.02 3.49 -11.03
CA VAL A 382 29.70 4.00 -11.45
C VAL A 382 28.72 4.03 -10.28
N CYS A 383 28.69 2.98 -9.48
CA CYS A 383 27.77 2.81 -8.36
C CYS A 383 28.32 1.82 -7.33
N THR A 384 27.73 1.81 -6.13
CA THR A 384 27.93 0.74 -5.15
C THR A 384 26.88 -0.35 -5.38
N VAL A 385 27.29 -1.62 -5.43
CA VAL A 385 26.38 -2.74 -5.73
C VAL A 385 26.10 -3.57 -4.49
N ARG A 386 24.81 -3.76 -4.18
CA ARG A 386 24.33 -4.62 -3.09
C ARG A 386 23.45 -5.72 -3.66
N ILE A 387 23.64 -6.95 -3.18
CA ILE A 387 22.92 -8.12 -3.70
C ILE A 387 22.31 -8.92 -2.54
N PRO A 388 21.32 -8.35 -1.82
CA PRO A 388 20.71 -9.01 -0.68
C PRO A 388 19.82 -10.19 -1.12
N VAL A 389 19.74 -11.19 -0.24
CA VAL A 389 18.68 -12.20 -0.24
C VAL A 389 17.74 -11.85 0.91
N MET A 390 16.61 -11.23 0.61
CA MET A 390 15.75 -10.57 1.62
C MET A 390 15.29 -11.52 2.73
N GLU A 391 15.02 -12.78 2.41
CA GLU A 391 14.57 -13.80 3.35
C GLU A 391 15.64 -14.16 4.41
N LYS A 392 16.90 -13.75 4.21
CA LYS A 392 17.99 -13.93 5.17
C LYS A 392 18.23 -12.70 6.05
N LEU A 393 17.52 -11.61 5.79
CA LEU A 393 17.70 -10.33 6.47
C LEU A 393 16.58 -10.11 7.49
N THR A 394 16.90 -9.45 8.59
CA THR A 394 15.89 -8.89 9.50
C THR A 394 15.09 -7.80 8.79
N LEU A 395 13.89 -7.49 9.28
CA LEU A 395 13.07 -6.40 8.72
C LEU A 395 13.84 -5.07 8.63
N LYS A 396 14.59 -4.72 9.68
CA LYS A 396 15.38 -3.48 9.70
C LYS A 396 16.46 -3.48 8.63
N GLU A 397 17.09 -4.63 8.36
CA GLU A 397 18.07 -4.77 7.29
C GLU A 397 17.42 -4.73 5.90
N GLN A 398 16.31 -5.43 5.68
CA GLN A 398 15.54 -5.37 4.43
C GLN A 398 15.17 -3.92 4.08
N LEU A 399 14.67 -3.17 5.07
CA LEU A 399 14.31 -1.77 4.90
C LEU A 399 15.53 -0.87 4.70
N ALA A 400 16.65 -1.14 5.35
CA ALA A 400 17.87 -0.39 5.14
C ALA A 400 18.42 -0.55 3.72
N GLU A 401 18.36 -1.76 3.16
CA GLU A 401 18.79 -2.01 1.78
C GLU A 401 17.98 -1.15 0.81
N VAL A 402 16.65 -1.21 0.87
CA VAL A 402 15.81 -0.43 -0.06
C VAL A 402 15.83 1.07 0.22
N ALA A 403 15.88 1.48 1.49
CA ALA A 403 15.91 2.90 1.84
C ALA A 403 17.26 3.57 1.52
N SER A 404 18.31 2.79 1.28
CA SER A 404 19.59 3.28 0.75
C SER A 404 19.63 3.35 -0.79
N SER A 405 18.71 2.68 -1.47
CA SER A 405 18.84 2.38 -2.89
C SER A 405 18.50 3.57 -3.79
N THR A 406 19.28 3.74 -4.85
CA THR A 406 18.98 4.62 -5.99
C THR A 406 18.31 3.83 -7.10
N ILE A 407 18.78 2.61 -7.37
CA ILE A 407 18.12 1.71 -8.33
C ILE A 407 17.88 0.38 -7.63
N LEU A 408 16.63 -0.07 -7.65
CA LEU A 408 16.23 -1.39 -7.17
C LEU A 408 15.97 -2.29 -8.37
N LEU A 409 16.57 -3.46 -8.42
CA LEU A 409 16.31 -4.43 -9.49
C LEU A 409 16.04 -5.83 -8.96
N GLY A 410 15.25 -6.60 -9.70
CA GLY A 410 14.89 -7.95 -9.29
C GLY A 410 13.93 -8.62 -10.26
N VAL A 411 13.80 -9.93 -10.10
CA VAL A 411 12.74 -10.70 -10.78
C VAL A 411 11.40 -10.29 -10.20
N HIS A 412 10.39 -10.12 -11.07
CA HIS A 412 9.03 -9.77 -10.64
C HIS A 412 8.52 -10.65 -9.47
N GLY A 413 7.99 -10.01 -8.43
CA GLY A 413 7.51 -10.69 -7.22
C GLY A 413 7.65 -9.83 -5.97
N ASN A 414 7.07 -10.32 -4.86
CA ASN A 414 6.81 -9.53 -3.64
C ASN A 414 8.05 -8.81 -3.07
N GLY A 415 9.27 -9.27 -3.35
CA GLY A 415 10.49 -8.56 -3.00
C GLY A 415 10.49 -7.11 -3.51
N LEU A 416 10.00 -6.88 -4.73
CA LEU A 416 9.92 -5.54 -5.33
C LEU A 416 8.83 -4.66 -4.71
N THR A 417 7.95 -5.17 -3.85
CA THR A 417 7.02 -4.33 -3.07
C THR A 417 7.77 -3.40 -2.11
N HIS A 418 8.97 -3.77 -1.66
CA HIS A 418 9.80 -2.96 -0.77
C HIS A 418 10.19 -1.60 -1.37
N GLN A 419 10.07 -1.40 -2.68
CA GLN A 419 10.31 -0.12 -3.34
C GLN A 419 9.49 1.04 -2.78
N ILE A 420 8.36 0.76 -2.10
CA ILE A 420 7.56 1.78 -1.41
C ILE A 420 8.32 2.46 -0.27
N PHE A 421 9.46 1.91 0.15
CA PHE A 421 10.36 2.48 1.15
C PHE A 421 11.66 3.04 0.54
N MET A 422 11.90 2.83 -0.77
CA MET A 422 13.01 3.45 -1.50
C MET A 422 12.75 4.94 -1.81
N PRO A 423 13.62 5.89 -1.41
CA PRO A 423 13.41 7.32 -1.62
C PRO A 423 13.31 7.67 -3.12
N PRO A 424 12.45 8.63 -3.51
CA PRO A 424 12.41 9.13 -4.88
C PRO A 424 13.52 10.14 -5.18
N SER A 425 13.93 10.21 -6.44
CA SER A 425 14.85 11.22 -7.00
C SER A 425 14.80 11.14 -8.53
N LEU A 426 15.41 12.11 -9.22
CA LEU A 426 15.54 12.05 -10.69
C LEU A 426 16.25 10.77 -11.19
N ARG A 427 17.05 10.07 -10.36
CA ARG A 427 17.70 8.81 -10.74
C ARG A 427 17.01 7.58 -10.22
N SER A 428 16.02 7.75 -9.34
CA SER A 428 15.34 6.64 -8.69
C SER A 428 14.63 5.78 -9.73
N ALA A 429 14.97 4.49 -9.77
CA ALA A 429 14.40 3.57 -10.73
C ALA A 429 14.20 2.16 -10.18
N VAL A 430 13.24 1.45 -10.76
CA VAL A 430 13.00 0.03 -10.55
C VAL A 430 13.19 -0.71 -11.87
N ILE A 431 14.09 -1.69 -11.90
CA ILE A 431 14.32 -2.56 -13.05
C ILE A 431 13.73 -3.93 -12.74
N GLU A 432 12.62 -4.25 -13.40
CA GLU A 432 11.87 -5.47 -13.20
C GLU A 432 12.18 -6.49 -14.30
N MET A 433 12.69 -7.65 -13.92
CA MET A 433 12.98 -8.75 -14.85
C MET A 433 11.78 -9.70 -14.98
N GLN A 434 11.32 -9.91 -16.20
CA GLN A 434 10.18 -10.76 -16.55
C GLN A 434 10.54 -11.70 -17.71
N PRO A 435 9.89 -12.86 -17.84
CA PRO A 435 10.07 -13.72 -19.01
C PRO A 435 9.71 -12.99 -20.31
N PRO A 436 10.40 -13.29 -21.43
CA PRO A 436 10.06 -12.74 -22.73
C PRO A 436 8.59 -12.98 -23.11
N GLY A 437 7.90 -11.91 -23.48
CA GLY A 437 6.48 -11.95 -23.85
C GLY A 437 5.50 -11.80 -22.68
N ASP A 438 5.96 -11.94 -21.43
CA ASP A 438 5.09 -11.80 -20.25
C ASP A 438 5.12 -10.40 -19.68
N TYR A 439 3.95 -9.89 -19.29
CA TYR A 439 3.82 -8.57 -18.69
C TYR A 439 2.66 -8.48 -17.68
N ALA A 440 2.96 -7.85 -16.55
CA ALA A 440 2.01 -7.50 -15.50
C ALA A 440 2.33 -6.11 -14.91
N PHE A 441 1.31 -5.45 -14.36
CA PHE A 441 1.40 -4.06 -13.90
C PHE A 441 1.79 -3.87 -12.44
N ASP A 442 1.95 -4.96 -11.68
CA ASP A 442 2.09 -4.96 -10.22
C ASP A 442 3.13 -3.95 -9.72
N TYR A 443 4.40 -4.12 -10.11
CA TYR A 443 5.50 -3.30 -9.60
C TYR A 443 5.73 -2.03 -10.40
N TRP A 444 5.26 -1.98 -11.65
CA TRP A 444 5.17 -0.74 -12.44
C TRP A 444 4.26 0.29 -11.77
N MET A 445 3.07 -0.12 -11.30
CA MET A 445 2.16 0.81 -10.61
C MET A 445 2.75 1.32 -9.30
N LEU A 446 3.47 0.47 -8.56
CA LEU A 446 4.17 0.92 -7.35
C LEU A 446 5.23 1.96 -7.70
N ALA A 447 6.09 1.67 -8.70
CA ALA A 447 7.16 2.57 -9.11
C ALA A 447 6.61 3.94 -9.48
N ARG A 448 5.57 3.95 -10.33
CA ARG A 448 4.90 5.18 -10.76
C ARG A 448 4.30 5.97 -9.59
N ASN A 449 3.67 5.30 -8.61
CA ASN A 449 3.11 5.97 -7.44
C ASN A 449 4.19 6.47 -6.48
N MET A 450 5.37 5.85 -6.45
CA MET A 450 6.48 6.24 -5.59
C MET A 450 7.37 7.32 -6.20
N GLY A 451 7.18 7.68 -7.47
CA GLY A 451 8.05 8.63 -8.19
C GLY A 451 9.35 7.98 -8.70
N HIS A 452 9.29 6.68 -9.00
CA HIS A 452 10.40 5.91 -9.57
C HIS A 452 10.16 5.69 -11.07
N LYS A 453 11.22 5.77 -11.87
CA LYS A 453 11.17 5.28 -13.25
C LYS A 453 11.12 3.76 -13.24
N HIS A 454 10.25 3.17 -14.05
CA HIS A 454 10.15 1.72 -14.17
C HIS A 454 10.71 1.26 -15.51
N PHE A 455 11.57 0.25 -15.47
CA PHE A 455 12.07 -0.44 -16.65
C PHE A 455 11.70 -1.91 -16.53
N MET A 456 11.01 -2.43 -17.53
CA MET A 456 10.89 -3.87 -17.72
C MET A 456 12.05 -4.39 -18.55
N VAL A 457 12.67 -5.47 -18.11
CA VAL A 457 13.71 -6.20 -18.84
C VAL A 457 13.22 -7.61 -19.12
N GLN A 458 13.19 -7.96 -20.40
CA GLN A 458 12.85 -9.28 -20.91
C GLN A 458 14.05 -9.80 -21.70
N ASN A 459 14.90 -10.60 -21.05
CA ASN A 459 16.19 -11.01 -21.60
C ASN A 459 17.09 -9.80 -21.96
N ASP A 460 17.17 -9.47 -23.24
CA ASP A 460 17.98 -8.43 -23.88
C ASP A 460 17.14 -7.22 -24.34
N THR A 461 15.83 -7.24 -24.11
CA THR A 461 14.92 -6.16 -24.45
C THR A 461 14.56 -5.34 -23.23
N VAL A 462 14.69 -4.02 -23.34
CA VAL A 462 14.26 -3.05 -22.32
C VAL A 462 13.00 -2.34 -22.80
N THR A 463 11.99 -2.25 -21.95
CA THR A 463 10.78 -1.46 -22.19
C THR A 463 10.53 -0.52 -21.02
N THR A 464 10.21 0.74 -21.32
CA THR A 464 9.80 1.76 -20.34
C THR A 464 8.65 2.56 -20.94
N TYR A 465 7.83 3.13 -20.07
CA TYR A 465 6.66 3.91 -20.46
C TYR A 465 6.76 5.34 -19.96
N ARG A 466 6.31 6.29 -20.78
CA ARG A 466 6.13 7.67 -20.36
C ARG A 466 4.86 7.81 -19.51
N PRO A 467 4.72 8.91 -18.76
CA PRO A 467 3.46 9.20 -18.11
C PRO A 467 2.28 9.20 -19.09
N GLY A 468 1.29 8.35 -18.81
CA GLY A 468 0.11 8.19 -19.68
C GLY A 468 0.24 7.09 -20.73
N GLU A 469 1.38 6.41 -20.81
CA GLU A 469 1.59 5.26 -21.70
C GLU A 469 1.72 3.96 -20.89
N TRP A 470 1.29 2.84 -21.47
CA TRP A 470 1.40 1.49 -20.90
C TRP A 470 1.18 0.42 -21.98
N HIS A 471 1.55 -0.84 -21.71
CA HIS A 471 1.20 -1.97 -22.59
C HIS A 471 -0.31 -2.21 -22.65
N ASN A 472 -0.80 -2.81 -23.73
CA ASN A 472 -2.21 -3.19 -23.83
C ASN A 472 -2.50 -4.50 -23.07
N GLY A 473 -3.15 -4.40 -21.92
CA GLY A 473 -3.55 -5.55 -21.10
C GLY A 473 -2.37 -6.25 -20.41
N ILE A 474 -2.61 -7.49 -19.97
CA ILE A 474 -1.62 -8.35 -19.31
C ILE A 474 -1.37 -9.61 -20.14
N HIS A 475 -0.17 -10.15 -20.05
CA HIS A 475 0.16 -11.48 -20.57
C HIS A 475 0.92 -12.26 -19.50
N ILE A 476 0.34 -13.35 -19.01
CA ILE A 476 0.96 -14.21 -18.00
C ILE A 476 1.08 -15.60 -18.60
N GLY A 477 2.23 -15.90 -19.19
CA GLY A 477 2.56 -17.20 -19.73
C GLY A 477 2.78 -18.25 -18.65
N GLU A 478 2.84 -19.51 -19.08
CA GLU A 478 3.05 -20.67 -18.19
C GLU A 478 4.34 -20.53 -17.35
N ASN A 479 5.37 -19.92 -17.94
CA ASN A 479 6.68 -19.75 -17.31
C ASN A 479 6.81 -18.46 -16.49
N PHE A 480 5.75 -17.66 -16.33
CA PHE A 480 5.80 -16.39 -15.62
C PHE A 480 6.38 -16.58 -14.21
N HIS A 481 5.95 -17.61 -13.50
CA HIS A 481 6.40 -17.88 -12.13
C HIS A 481 7.50 -18.94 -12.01
N SER A 482 8.19 -19.24 -13.12
CA SER A 482 9.20 -20.30 -13.20
C SER A 482 10.55 -19.92 -12.58
N ASN A 483 11.44 -20.90 -12.52
CA ASN A 483 12.85 -20.77 -12.15
C ASN A 483 13.79 -20.58 -13.36
N ASN A 484 13.24 -20.24 -14.53
CA ASN A 484 13.97 -20.21 -15.80
C ASN A 484 13.82 -18.84 -16.50
N ILE A 485 13.92 -17.75 -15.73
CA ILE A 485 13.71 -16.39 -16.26
C ILE A 485 15.03 -15.89 -16.85
N PRO A 486 15.11 -15.60 -18.16
CA PRO A 486 16.34 -15.14 -18.80
C PRO A 486 16.55 -13.64 -18.56
N VAL A 487 17.82 -13.25 -18.45
CA VAL A 487 18.27 -11.85 -18.46
C VAL A 487 19.62 -11.75 -19.17
N SER A 488 19.86 -10.66 -19.88
CA SER A 488 21.20 -10.27 -20.34
C SER A 488 21.84 -9.33 -19.34
N GLY A 489 22.97 -9.74 -18.74
CA GLY A 489 23.64 -8.97 -17.70
C GLY A 489 24.19 -7.64 -18.22
N SER A 490 24.71 -7.65 -19.45
CA SER A 490 25.25 -6.46 -20.12
C SER A 490 24.17 -5.41 -20.38
N VAL A 491 22.99 -5.82 -20.87
CA VAL A 491 21.86 -4.90 -21.13
C VAL A 491 21.41 -4.20 -19.84
N VAL A 492 21.31 -4.95 -18.74
CA VAL A 492 20.94 -4.37 -17.43
C VAL A 492 22.01 -3.39 -16.95
N ALA A 493 23.29 -3.74 -17.09
CA ALA A 493 24.39 -2.87 -16.68
C ALA A 493 24.45 -1.58 -17.50
N ASP A 494 24.24 -1.66 -18.82
CA ASP A 494 24.21 -0.49 -19.70
C ASP A 494 23.02 0.42 -19.38
N LEU A 495 21.85 -0.15 -19.10
CA LEU A 495 20.67 0.60 -18.64
C LEU A 495 20.93 1.34 -17.32
N ILE A 496 21.58 0.68 -16.35
CA ILE A 496 21.96 1.30 -15.08
C ILE A 496 22.92 2.47 -15.33
N ARG A 497 23.95 2.25 -16.17
CA ARG A 497 24.93 3.29 -16.52
C ARG A 497 24.24 4.49 -17.17
N GLU A 498 23.35 4.24 -18.14
CA GLU A 498 22.57 5.29 -18.79
C GLU A 498 21.74 6.09 -17.78
N ARG A 499 20.94 5.41 -16.95
CA ARG A 499 20.07 6.08 -15.97
C ARG A 499 20.86 6.95 -15.00
N LEU A 500 22.01 6.47 -14.51
CA LEU A 500 22.84 7.18 -13.53
C LEU A 500 23.67 8.30 -14.16
N MET A 501 24.14 8.17 -15.40
CA MET A 501 25.08 9.11 -16.04
C MET A 501 24.44 10.11 -17.00
N GLN A 502 23.17 9.93 -17.38
CA GLN A 502 22.47 10.88 -18.27
C GLN A 502 22.52 12.31 -17.69
N MET A 503 22.67 13.35 -18.51
CA MET A 503 22.64 14.74 -18.01
C MET A 503 21.27 15.05 -17.38
N GLU A 504 21.23 15.74 -16.23
CA GLU A 504 19.99 15.98 -15.46
C GLU A 504 18.85 16.56 -16.31
N GLU A 505 19.17 17.53 -17.19
CA GLU A 505 18.20 18.16 -18.12
C GLU A 505 17.57 17.20 -19.14
N LYS A 506 18.19 16.04 -19.36
CA LYS A 506 17.74 15.02 -20.31
C LYS A 506 17.05 13.85 -19.63
N VAL A 507 17.06 13.81 -18.30
CA VAL A 507 16.43 12.74 -17.54
C VAL A 507 14.93 12.89 -17.65
N GLU A 508 14.29 11.94 -18.32
CA GLU A 508 12.84 11.85 -18.27
C GLU A 508 12.41 11.43 -16.86
N ASP A 509 11.45 12.18 -16.30
CA ASP A 509 10.73 11.85 -15.07
C ASP A 509 10.07 10.45 -15.14
#